data_AF-A0A354P9A8-F1
#
_entry.id   AF-A0A354P9A8-F1
#
_cell.length_a   1.000
_cell.length_b   1.000
_cell.length_c   1.000
_cell.angle_alpha   90.00
_cell.angle_beta   90.00
_cell.angle_gamma   90.00
#
_symmetry.space_group_name_H-M   'P 1'
#
loop_
_entity.id
_entity.type
_entity.pdbx_description
1 polymer ?
#
loop_
_entity_poly.entity_id
_entity_poly.type
_entity_poly.pdbx_seq_one_letter_code
_entity_poly.pdbx_strand_id
1 'polypeptide(L)' 'MARIVRGALIQATTCEPTTSPVAKIKQAMIDKHVAMIESAAQSGAEVLYPKLLSALPARLRS' A
#
# COMPACT_ATOMS: atom_id res chain seq x y z
N MET A 1 -10.56 -2.29 31.65
CA MET A 1 -9.26 -2.67 31.06
C MET A 1 -9.13 -2.01 29.70
N ALA A 2 -8.01 -1.34 29.42
CA ALA A 2 -7.76 -0.76 28.10
C ALA A 2 -7.17 -1.82 27.17
N ARG A 3 -7.78 -2.06 26.00
CA ARG A 3 -7.16 -2.79 24.88
C ARG A 3 -6.41 -1.77 24.03
N ILE A 4 -5.10 -1.68 24.22
CA ILE A 4 -4.24 -0.83 23.39
C ILE A 4 -3.97 -1.57 22.09
N VAL A 5 -4.42 -1.03 20.95
CA VAL A 5 -4.16 -1.58 19.62
C VAL A 5 -3.33 -0.55 18.84
N ARG A 6 -2.22 -0.97 18.25
CA ARG A 6 -1.39 -0.11 17.41
C ARG A 6 -1.82 -0.22 15.95
N GLY A 7 -2.43 0.84 15.45
CA GLY A 7 -2.77 0.97 14.03
C GLY A 7 -1.66 1.63 13.23
N ALA A 8 -1.41 1.14 12.02
CA ALA A 8 -0.52 1.76 11.04
C ALA A 8 -1.29 2.11 9.75
N LEU A 9 -1.05 3.31 9.23
CA LEU A 9 -1.57 3.77 7.94
C LEU A 9 -0.40 3.85 6.95
N ILE A 10 -0.45 3.04 5.89
CA ILE A 10 0.56 3.06 4.84
C ILE A 10 0.05 3.92 3.68
N GLN A 11 0.83 4.94 3.32
CA GLN A 11 0.60 5.79 2.16
C GLN A 11 1.72 5.60 1.15
N ALA A 12 1.42 4.94 0.03
CA ALA A 12 2.35 4.74 -1.08
C ALA A 12 1.98 5.61 -2.28
N THR A 13 2.98 6.21 -2.92
CA THR A 13 2.88 6.83 -4.24
C THR A 13 3.22 5.84 -5.36
N THR A 14 2.70 6.06 -6.56
CA THR A 14 3.01 5.26 -7.75
C THR A 14 4.50 5.28 -8.09
N CYS A 15 5.09 4.10 -8.26
CA CYS A 15 6.52 3.93 -8.57
C CYS A 15 6.82 3.89 -10.07
N GLU A 16 5.81 3.65 -10.89
CA GLU A 16 5.95 3.51 -12.34
C GLU A 16 5.08 4.58 -13.03
N PRO A 17 5.53 5.11 -14.18
CA PRO A 17 4.70 5.97 -15.01
C PRO A 17 3.42 5.23 -15.44
N THR A 18 2.32 5.97 -15.55
CA THR A 18 0.99 5.46 -15.94
C THR A 18 0.94 4.92 -17.38
N THR A 19 2.03 5.01 -18.12
CA THR A 19 2.23 4.46 -19.47
C THR A 19 2.82 3.05 -19.47
N SER A 20 3.31 2.55 -18.33
CA SER A 20 3.83 1.19 -18.20
C SER A 20 2.70 0.14 -18.28
N PRO A 21 3.00 -1.12 -18.68
CA PRO A 21 2.00 -2.19 -18.67
C PRO A 21 1.37 -2.37 -17.30
N VAL A 22 0.05 -2.50 -17.26
CA VAL A 22 -0.74 -2.60 -16.01
C VAL A 22 -0.23 -3.72 -15.09
N ALA A 23 0.18 -4.85 -15.66
CA ALA A 23 0.74 -5.96 -14.90
C ALA A 23 2.02 -5.58 -14.14
N LYS A 24 2.90 -4.80 -14.78
CA LYS A 24 4.15 -4.31 -14.18
C LYS A 24 3.87 -3.29 -13.08
N ILE A 25 2.93 -2.38 -13.31
CA ILE A 25 2.51 -1.38 -12.30
C ILE A 25 1.92 -2.07 -11.08
N LYS A 26 1.06 -3.07 -11.27
CA LYS A 26 0.45 -3.85 -10.17
C LYS A 26 1.52 -4.57 -9.35
N GLN A 27 2.44 -5.29 -10.00
CA GLN A 27 3.49 -6.00 -9.30
C GLN A 27 4.40 -5.05 -8.51
N ALA A 28 4.86 -3.97 -9.14
CA ALA A 28 5.70 -2.97 -8.48
C ALA A 28 4.99 -2.30 -7.28
N MET A 29 3.67 -2.14 -7.34
CA MET A 29 2.88 -1.66 -6.20
C MET A 29 2.78 -2.71 -5.11
N ILE A 30 2.50 -3.98 -5.42
CA ILE A 30 2.44 -5.05 -4.41
C ILE A 30 3.77 -5.14 -3.67
N ASP A 31 4.89 -5.19 -4.39
CA ASP A 31 6.23 -5.33 -3.79
C ASP A 31 6.54 -4.17 -2.84
N LYS A 32 6.19 -2.93 -3.21
CA LYS A 32 6.34 -1.75 -2.34
C LYS A 32 5.46 -1.83 -1.09
N HIS A 33 4.21 -2.25 -1.23
CA HIS A 33 3.33 -2.37 -0.07
C HIS A 33 3.84 -3.46 0.88
N VAL A 34 4.30 -4.60 0.37
CA VAL A 34 4.89 -5.67 1.19
C VAL A 34 6.07 -5.16 2.02
N ALA A 35 7.00 -4.42 1.42
CA ALA A 35 8.12 -3.82 2.15
C ALA A 35 7.67 -2.84 3.24
N MET A 36 6.63 -2.03 2.96
CA MET A 36 6.08 -1.10 3.95
C MET A 36 5.32 -1.83 5.07
N ILE A 37 4.69 -2.96 4.77
CA ILE A 37 4.02 -3.83 5.74
C ILE A 37 5.04 -4.44 6.71
N GLU A 38 6.18 -4.90 6.20
CA GLU A 38 7.26 -5.41 7.05
C GLU A 38 7.76 -4.34 8.03
N SER A 39 7.95 -3.11 7.55
CA SER A 39 8.33 -1.98 8.42
C SER A 39 7.26 -1.65 9.48
N ALA A 40 5.98 -1.71 9.11
CA ALA A 40 4.88 -1.52 10.05
C ALA A 40 4.80 -2.65 11.09
N ALA A 41 5.05 -3.89 10.67
CA ALA A 41 5.10 -5.06 11.56
C ALA A 41 6.25 -4.94 12.56
N GLN A 42 7.43 -4.49 12.13
CA GLN A 42 8.58 -4.21 13.02
C GLN A 42 8.25 -3.12 14.05
N SER A 43 7.36 -2.18 13.72
CA SER A 43 6.89 -1.14 14.65
C SER A 43 5.82 -1.63 15.64
N GLY A 44 5.44 -2.91 15.55
CA GLY A 44 4.41 -3.54 16.38
C GLY A 44 3.00 -3.10 16.03
N ALA A 45 2.73 -2.76 14.76
CA ALA A 45 1.38 -2.50 14.29
C ALA A 45 0.57 -3.81 14.23
N GLU A 46 -0.59 -3.82 14.87
CA GLU A 46 -1.52 -4.95 14.88
C GLU A 46 -2.57 -4.83 13.79
N VAL A 47 -2.87 -3.60 13.37
CA VAL A 47 -3.84 -3.31 12.32
C VAL A 47 -3.19 -2.40 11.29
N LEU A 48 -3.35 -2.78 10.03
CA LEU A 48 -2.84 -2.05 8.88
C LEU A 48 -4.01 -1.57 8.02
N TYR A 49 -3.96 -0.31 7.59
CA TYR A 49 -4.81 0.19 6.50
C TYR A 49 -3.97 0.75 5.36
N PRO A 50 -3.84 0.05 4.22
CA PRO A 50 -3.12 0.55 3.07
C PRO A 50 -4.03 1.51 2.28
N LYS A 51 -3.64 2.78 2.18
CA LYS A 51 -4.34 3.76 1.33
C LYS A 51 -3.66 3.84 -0.03
N LEU A 52 -4.37 3.40 -1.07
CA LEU A 52 -4.04 3.73 -2.45
C LEU A 52 -4.40 5.20 -2.71
N LEU A 53 -3.48 6.13 -2.43
CA LEU A 53 -3.66 7.52 -2.82
C LEU A 53 -3.46 7.61 -4.34
N SER A 54 -4.57 7.73 -5.09
CA SER A 54 -4.68 8.13 -6.51
C SER A 54 -4.11 7.22 -7.63
N ALA A 55 -3.72 5.98 -7.37
CA ALA A 55 -2.92 5.19 -8.32
C ALA A 55 -3.64 4.35 -9.38
N LEU A 56 -4.98 4.26 -9.40
CA LEU A 56 -5.68 3.69 -10.56
C LEU A 56 -6.36 4.82 -11.34
N PRO A 57 -5.91 5.14 -12.57
CA PRO A 57 -6.68 6.02 -13.44
C PRO A 57 -8.09 5.44 -13.56
N ALA A 58 -9.11 6.31 -13.57
CA ALA A 58 -10.52 5.91 -13.55
C ALA A 58 -10.89 4.87 -14.64
N ARG A 59 -10.09 4.79 -15.71
CA ARG A 59 -10.14 3.78 -16.79
C ARG A 59 -9.95 2.32 -16.36
N LEU A 60 -9.43 2.03 -15.17
CA LEU A 60 -9.15 0.66 -14.70
C LEU A 60 -10.09 0.19 -13.59
N ARG A 61 -11.25 0.87 -13.39
CA ARG A 61 -12.31 0.45 -12.46
C ARG A 61 -13.42 -0.41 -13.09
N SER A 62 -13.15 -1.03 -14.24
CA SER A 62 -14.03 -2.01 -14.91
C SER A 62 -13.54 -3.42 -14.69
#